data_AF-A0A3M2GU11-F1
#
_entry.id   AF-A0A3M2GU11-F1
#
_cell.length_a   1.000
_cell.length_b   1.000
_cell.length_c   1.000
_cell.angle_alpha   90.00
_cell.angle_beta   90.00
_cell.angle_gamma   90.00
#
_symmetry.space_group_name_H-M   'P 1'
#
loop_
_entity.id
_entity.type
_entity.pdbx_description
1 polymer ?
#
loop_
_entity_poly.entity_id
_entity_poly.type
_entity_poly.pdbx_seq_one_letter_code
_entity_poly.pdbx_strand_id
1 'polypeptide(L)'
;MQVVITTNIPTPPNNSTAPHGAITFSVNLVQGQTSITVNITLPSIPQGAQFYKLINNQYVPFTLQINGNTISFTVLDNGQFDINPATGVITDPVVMVVSQQQPSGDGGCHVGAVHAL
;
A
#
# COMPACT_ATOMS: atom_id res chain seq x y z
N MET A 1 3.23 11.69 17.03
CA MET A 1 2.89 11.02 15.76
C MET A 1 1.39 10.83 15.72
N GLN A 2 0.76 11.12 14.58
CA GLN A 2 -0.65 10.84 14.33
C GLN A 2 -0.77 9.85 13.17
N VAL A 3 -1.80 9.00 13.21
CA VAL A 3 -2.11 8.04 12.14
C VAL A 3 -3.59 8.13 11.83
N VAL A 4 -3.93 8.20 10.56
CA VAL A 4 -5.29 8.30 10.03
C VAL A 4 -5.48 7.24 8.96
N ILE A 5 -6.61 6.54 8.99
CA ILE A 5 -7.00 5.56 7.96
C ILE A 5 -8.10 6.17 7.09
N THR A 6 -7.86 6.24 5.79
CA THR A 6 -8.84 6.72 4.80
C THR A 6 -9.27 5.56 3.92
N THR A 7 -10.55 5.21 3.93
CA THR A 7 -11.11 4.09 3.14
C THR A 7 -11.72 4.54 1.82
N ASN A 8 -12.14 5.81 1.71
CA ASN A 8 -12.51 6.41 0.43
C ASN A 8 -11.24 6.90 -0.29
N ILE A 9 -10.66 6.00 -1.08
CA ILE A 9 -9.46 6.26 -1.88
C ILE A 9 -9.74 5.91 -3.35
N PRO A 10 -8.96 6.45 -4.30
CA PRO A 10 -9.08 6.11 -5.71
C PRO A 10 -9.01 4.60 -5.94
N THR A 11 -9.66 4.08 -6.97
CA THR A 11 -9.62 2.64 -7.27
C THR A 11 -8.16 2.19 -7.52
N PRO A 12 -7.67 1.15 -6.82
CA PRO A 12 -6.34 0.60 -7.06
C PRO A 12 -6.18 0.04 -8.49
N PRO A 13 -4.95 0.01 -9.03
CA PRO A 13 -4.69 -0.50 -10.37
C PRO A 13 -4.96 -2.01 -10.51
N ASN A 14 -5.08 -2.48 -11.76
CA ASN A 14 -5.08 -3.91 -12.12
C ASN A 14 -6.15 -4.78 -11.43
N ASN A 15 -7.38 -4.28 -11.28
CA ASN A 15 -8.47 -4.99 -10.58
C ASN A 15 -8.09 -5.43 -9.16
N SER A 16 -7.21 -4.66 -8.50
CA SER A 16 -6.77 -4.93 -7.14
C SER A 16 -7.66 -4.25 -6.11
N THR A 17 -7.50 -4.62 -4.84
CA THR A 17 -8.18 -3.96 -3.72
C THR A 17 -7.19 -3.43 -2.70
N ALA A 18 -7.62 -2.42 -1.94
CA ALA A 18 -6.85 -1.85 -0.85
C ALA A 18 -7.60 -2.12 0.47
N PRO A 19 -7.45 -3.31 1.06
CA PRO A 19 -8.30 -3.80 2.16
C PRO A 19 -8.24 -2.93 3.42
N HIS A 20 -7.16 -2.15 3.58
CA HIS A 20 -6.96 -1.26 4.71
C HIS A 20 -7.08 0.22 4.35
N GLY A 21 -7.41 0.55 3.10
CA GLY A 21 -7.37 1.92 2.60
C GLY A 21 -5.95 2.52 2.66
N ALA A 22 -5.87 3.85 2.75
CA ALA A 22 -4.62 4.58 2.95
C ALA A 22 -4.33 4.79 4.43
N ILE A 23 -3.18 4.27 4.87
CA ILE A 23 -2.59 4.49 6.18
C ILE A 23 -1.73 5.76 6.07
N THR A 24 -2.27 6.88 6.52
CA THR A 24 -1.55 8.16 6.51
C THR A 24 -0.98 8.44 7.89
N PHE A 25 0.33 8.62 7.99
CA PHE A 25 0.95 9.07 9.24
C PHE A 25 1.45 10.50 9.09
N SER A 26 1.44 11.24 10.20
CA SER A 26 2.00 12.58 10.30
C SER A 26 2.86 12.71 11.55
N VAL A 27 4.03 13.32 11.40
CA VAL A 27 5.05 13.39 12.45
C VAL A 27 5.85 14.68 12.33
N ASN A 28 5.97 15.37 13.46
CA ASN A 28 6.90 16.49 13.61
C ASN A 28 8.30 15.93 13.88
N LEU A 29 9.27 16.39 13.11
CA LEU A 29 10.67 16.05 13.26
C LEU A 29 11.28 16.80 14.43
N VAL A 30 12.26 16.17 15.08
CA VAL A 30 13.12 16.87 16.02
C VAL A 30 14.02 17.81 15.23
N GLN A 31 14.32 18.99 15.78
CA GLN A 31 15.18 19.98 15.14
C GLN A 31 16.50 19.34 14.66
N GLY A 32 16.83 19.56 13.38
CA GLY A 32 18.03 19.01 12.74
C GLY A 32 17.85 17.63 12.10
N GLN A 33 16.72 16.96 12.29
CA GLN A 33 16.38 15.76 11.53
C GLN A 33 15.78 16.14 10.18
N THR A 34 16.15 15.40 9.13
CA THR A 34 15.61 15.57 7.77
C THR A 34 14.91 14.32 7.25
N SER A 35 14.96 13.20 7.98
CA SER A 35 14.29 11.96 7.61
C SER A 35 13.95 11.12 8.83
N ILE A 36 13.04 10.17 8.65
CA ILE A 36 12.72 9.14 9.63
C ILE A 36 12.61 7.77 8.98
N THR A 37 12.92 6.73 9.76
CA THR A 37 12.58 5.35 9.41
C THR A 37 11.24 5.00 10.04
N VAL A 38 10.33 4.52 9.20
CA VAL A 38 8.97 4.17 9.56
C VAL A 38 8.83 2.65 9.51
N ASN A 39 8.24 2.08 10.56
CA ASN A 39 7.89 0.67 10.62
C ASN A 39 6.38 0.55 10.78
N ILE A 40 5.71 -0.11 9.83
CA ILE A 40 4.26 -0.36 9.88
C ILE A 40 4.05 -1.87 9.97
N THR A 41 3.48 -2.33 11.08
CA THR A 41 3.08 -3.72 11.26
C THR A 41 1.62 -3.91 10.89
N LEU A 42 1.36 -4.80 9.93
CA LEU A 42 0.03 -5.15 9.47
C LEU A 42 -0.44 -6.48 10.09
N PRO A 43 -1.76 -6.72 10.20
CA PRO A 43 -2.26 -8.01 10.68
C PRO A 43 -1.78 -9.19 9.83
N SER A 44 -1.74 -9.02 8.52
CA SER A 44 -1.16 -9.96 7.55
C SER A 44 -0.74 -9.21 6.29
N ILE A 45 0.30 -9.71 5.62
CA ILE A 45 0.70 -9.27 4.29
C ILE A 45 0.48 -10.46 3.34
N PRO A 46 -0.62 -10.45 2.56
CA PRO A 46 -0.89 -11.52 1.61
C PRO A 46 0.22 -11.68 0.57
N GLN A 47 0.39 -12.90 0.05
CA GLN A 47 1.34 -13.13 -1.04
C GLN A 47 0.96 -12.29 -2.26
N GLY A 48 1.95 -11.62 -2.85
CA GLY A 48 1.72 -10.73 -4.00
C GLY A 48 1.14 -9.36 -3.64
N ALA A 49 1.03 -9.02 -2.35
CA ALA A 49 0.72 -7.66 -1.94
C ALA A 49 1.78 -6.68 -2.47
N GLN A 50 1.32 -5.55 -2.96
CA GLN A 50 2.14 -4.43 -3.41
C GLN A 50 1.88 -3.22 -2.52
N PHE A 51 2.87 -2.34 -2.39
CA PHE A 51 2.79 -1.16 -1.55
C PHE A 51 3.03 0.09 -2.39
N TYR A 52 2.19 1.09 -2.14
CA TYR A 52 2.22 2.36 -2.86
C TYR A 52 2.12 3.53 -1.90
N LYS A 53 2.63 4.67 -2.33
CA LYS A 53 2.29 5.98 -1.76
C LYS A 53 1.09 6.54 -2.51
N LEU A 54 0.14 7.15 -1.80
CA LEU A 54 -1.02 7.79 -2.43
C LEU A 54 -0.81 9.31 -2.53
N ILE A 55 -0.22 9.77 -3.63
CA ILE A 55 0.19 11.16 -3.81
C ILE A 55 -0.64 11.79 -4.91
N ASN A 56 -1.34 12.89 -4.63
CA ASN A 56 -2.23 13.54 -5.59
C ASN A 56 -3.19 12.54 -6.27
N ASN A 57 -3.76 11.63 -5.46
CA ASN A 57 -4.66 10.55 -5.91
C ASN A 57 -4.02 9.53 -6.86
N GLN A 58 -2.69 9.50 -6.98
CA GLN A 58 -1.94 8.53 -7.78
C GLN A 58 -1.22 7.53 -6.88
N TYR A 59 -1.19 6.28 -7.33
CA TYR A 59 -0.45 5.19 -6.68
C TYR A 59 0.99 5.20 -7.17
N VAL A 60 1.92 5.63 -6.31
CA VAL A 60 3.34 5.75 -6.64
C VAL A 60 4.11 4.60 -5.98
N PRO A 61 4.81 3.74 -6.75
CA PRO A 61 5.62 2.68 -6.17
C PRO A 61 6.81 3.26 -5.41
N PHE A 62 7.23 2.59 -4.34
CA PHE A 62 8.39 3.01 -3.56
C PHE A 62 9.16 1.79 -3.03
N THR A 63 10.42 2.00 -2.67
CA THR A 63 11.27 0.96 -2.11
C THR A 63 11.02 0.81 -0.62
N LEU A 64 10.86 -0.43 -0.17
CA LEU A 64 10.71 -0.79 1.23
C LEU A 64 11.36 -2.14 1.51
N GLN A 65 11.49 -2.47 2.79
CA GLN A 65 11.85 -3.80 3.27
C GLN A 65 10.64 -4.44 3.94
N ILE A 66 10.43 -5.74 3.73
CA ILE A 66 9.38 -6.52 4.42
C ILE A 66 10.07 -7.53 5.33
N ASN A 67 9.70 -7.54 6.61
CA ASN A 67 10.14 -8.54 7.58
C ASN A 67 8.92 -9.09 8.33
N GLY A 68 8.51 -10.31 7.97
CA GLY A 68 7.23 -10.87 8.41
C GLY A 68 6.07 -9.99 7.96
N ASN A 69 5.32 -9.45 8.92
CA ASN A 69 4.16 -8.59 8.66
C ASN A 69 4.48 -7.09 8.82
N THR A 70 5.77 -6.75 8.97
CA THR A 70 6.21 -5.37 9.15
C THR A 70 6.91 -4.88 7.88
N ILE A 71 6.45 -3.74 7.37
CA ILE A 71 7.17 -3.00 6.33
C ILE A 71 8.03 -1.91 6.97
N SER A 72 9.22 -1.69 6.42
CA SER A 72 10.17 -0.68 6.87
C SER A 72 10.66 0.16 5.69
N PHE A 73 10.66 1.48 5.85
CA PHE A 73 11.12 2.40 4.81
C PHE A 73 11.51 3.76 5.43
N THR A 74 12.36 4.50 4.74
CA THR A 74 12.77 5.85 5.14
C THR A 74 12.01 6.90 4.32
N VAL A 75 11.54 7.95 4.98
CA VAL A 75 10.92 9.11 4.34
C VAL A 75 11.75 10.35 4.67
N LEU A 76 11.99 11.17 3.65
CA LEU A 76 12.68 12.45 3.76
C LEU A 76 11.63 13.57 3.89
N ASP A 77 11.87 14.51 4.80
CA ASP A 77 11.11 15.76 4.92
C ASP A 77 11.16 16.53 3.62
N ASN A 78 9.99 16.97 3.12
CA ASN A 78 9.87 17.61 1.81
C ASN A 78 10.43 16.75 0.64
N GLY A 79 10.50 15.43 0.84
CA GLY A 79 10.90 14.48 -0.19
C GLY A 79 9.74 14.09 -1.10
N GLN A 80 10.04 13.27 -2.12
CA GLN A 80 9.05 12.84 -3.12
C GLN A 80 7.80 12.13 -2.56
N PHE A 81 7.86 11.58 -1.36
CA PHE A 81 6.78 10.83 -0.72
C PHE A 81 6.12 11.57 0.45
N ASP A 82 6.64 12.74 0.79
CA ASP A 82 6.07 13.63 1.79
C ASP A 82 5.07 14.56 1.11
N ILE A 83 3.79 14.43 1.47
CA ILE A 83 2.72 15.26 0.91
C ILE A 83 2.56 16.59 1.67
N ASN A 84 3.31 16.79 2.75
CA ASN A 84 3.31 18.04 3.50
C ASN A 84 4.54 18.89 3.13
N PRO A 85 4.35 20.12 2.63
CA PRO A 85 5.46 21.00 2.25
C PRO A 85 6.06 21.78 3.44
N ALA A 86 5.55 21.59 4.67
CA ALA A 86 6.04 22.28 5.84
C ALA A 86 7.32 21.63 6.36
N THR A 87 8.41 22.40 6.46
CA THR A 87 9.67 21.93 7.02
C THR A 87 9.51 21.39 8.44
N GLY A 88 10.07 20.20 8.66
CA GLY A 88 10.01 19.51 9.94
C GLY A 88 8.71 18.74 10.17
N VAL A 89 7.87 18.53 9.15
CA VAL A 89 6.62 17.78 9.27
C VAL A 89 6.49 16.83 8.09
N ILE A 90 6.68 15.53 8.35
CA ILE A 90 6.42 14.50 7.35
C ILE A 90 4.97 14.06 7.44
N THR A 91 4.26 14.07 6.31
CA THR A 91 2.96 13.41 6.15
C THR A 91 3.02 12.48 4.95
N ASP A 92 2.77 11.19 5.17
CA ASP A 92 2.98 10.18 4.14
C ASP A 92 1.85 9.14 4.16
N PRO A 93 1.10 9.01 3.05
CA PRO A 93 0.03 8.03 2.89
C PRO A 93 0.54 6.75 2.23
N VAL A 94 0.51 5.64 2.96
CA VAL A 94 0.87 4.30 2.48
C VAL A 94 -0.37 3.45 2.23
N VAL A 95 -0.43 2.76 1.10
CA VAL A 95 -1.50 1.84 0.75
C VAL A 95 -0.91 0.45 0.48
N MET A 96 -1.45 -0.57 1.14
CA MET A 96 -1.26 -1.96 0.73
C MET A 96 -2.35 -2.32 -0.28
N VAL A 97 -1.92 -2.76 -1.46
CA VAL A 97 -2.77 -3.21 -2.55
C VAL A 97 -2.59 -4.70 -2.70
N VAL A 98 -3.69 -5.44 -2.75
CA VAL A 98 -3.70 -6.88 -3.01
C VAL A 98 -4.41 -7.11 -4.32
N SER A 99 -3.69 -7.72 -5.27
CA SER A 99 -4.30 -8.20 -6.50
C SER A 99 -5.40 -9.17 -6.11
N GLN A 100 -6.61 -8.94 -6.63
CA GLN A 100 -7.58 -10.02 -6.69
C GLN A 100 -6.96 -11.00 -7.68
N GLN A 101 -6.31 -12.05 -7.18
CA GLN A 101 -5.94 -13.15 -8.04
C GLN A 101 -7.23 -13.60 -8.71
N GLN A 102 -7.38 -13.27 -9.99
CA GLN A 102 -8.30 -14.01 -10.83
C GLN A 102 -7.92 -15.47 -10.58
N PRO A 103 -8.85 -16.33 -10.10
CA PRO A 103 -8.50 -17.72 -9.87
C PRO A 103 -7.92 -18.20 -11.20
N SER A 104 -6.66 -18.63 -11.18
CA SER A 104 -6.08 -19.38 -12.28
C SER A 104 -7.00 -20.59 -12.43
N GLY A 105 -7.93 -20.50 -13.38
CA GLY A 105 -8.97 -21.46 -13.61
C GLY A 105 -8.38 -22.70 -14.26
N ASP A 106 -7.58 -23.44 -13.53
CA ASP A 106 -7.35 -24.87 -13.78
C ASP A 106 -8.55 -25.63 -13.21
N GLY A 107 -9.69 -25.45 -13.85
CA GLY A 107 -10.99 -26.02 -13.48
C GLY A 107 -11.73 -26.62 -14.67
N GLY A 108 -10.99 -27.07 -15.70
CA GLY A 108 -11.53 -27.84 -16.82
C GLY A 108 -11.81 -29.29 -16.43
N CYS A 109 -12.74 -29.52 -15.50
CA CYS A 109 -13.37 -30.83 -15.30
C CYS A 109 -14.86 -30.63 -15.02
N HIS A 110 -15.57 -30.10 -16.00
CA HIS A 110 -17.02 -30.28 -16.08
C HIS A 110 -17.31 -31.40 -17.09
N VAL A 111 -17.71 -32.51 -16.49
CA VAL A 111 -18.32 -33.68 -17.10
C VAL A 111 -19.58 -33.24 -17.87
N GLY A 112 -19.76 -33.74 -19.09
CA GLY A 112 -21.07 -33.85 -19.74
C GLY A 112 -21.40 -32.81 -20.81
N ALA A 113 -20.98 -33.07 -22.04
CA ALA A 113 -21.79 -32.72 -23.20
C ALA A 113 -21.97 -33.99 -24.04
N VAL A 114 -23.11 -34.62 -23.85
CA VAL A 114 -23.68 -35.58 -24.80
C VAL A 114 -23.80 -34.88 -26.17
N HIS A 115 -23.19 -35.45 -27.20
CA HIS A 115 -23.72 -35.28 -28.55
C HIS A 115 -24.14 -36.65 -29.04
N ALA A 116 -25.45 -36.81 -29.01
CA ALA A 116 -26.17 -37.93 -29.59
C ALA A 116 -26.37 -37.66 -31.09
N LEU A 117 -26.30 -38.76 -31.84
CA LEU A 117 -26.76 -39.00 -33.22
C LEU A 117 -25.95 -38.35 -34.36
#